data_AF-A0AAW4I249-F1
#
_entry.id   AF-A0AAW4I249-F1
#
_cell.length_a   1.000
_cell.length_b   1.000
_cell.length_c   1.000
_cell.angle_alpha   90.00
_cell.angle_beta   90.00
_cell.angle_gamma   90.00
#
_symmetry.space_group_name_H-M   'P 1'
#
loop_
_entity.id
_entity.type
_entity.pdbx_description
1 polymer ?
#
loop_
_entity_poly.entity_id
_entity_poly.type
_entity_poly.pdbx_seq_one_letter_code
_entity_poly.pdbx_strand_id
1 'polypeptide(L)'
;MALCLCAPAAAQIVIPPGASLDAPSGSIVDLSCSTVDMQGTLNIGGTLSVDSDVTFGSSAIVSGSNGIISVGGNLSATGPIDTGNNTVVLRDGCIGNTSQISGNFVFQNLTLSSTTGRTFVIPAGANITVLGTLTLQGAPGQNIQLVSSGGGTAVINLGPGATVTRDNATVNGGVQIGGAAAATNIPTLSEYGLMLMALLMGLAALWHQRRAPGATGNRRI
;
A
#
# COMPACT_ATOMS: atom_id res chain seq x y z
N MET A 1 -6.48 -36.85 -39.56
CA MET A 1 -6.55 -37.21 -38.13
C MET A 1 -6.13 -35.96 -37.34
N ALA A 2 -7.09 -35.13 -36.95
CA ALA A 2 -6.83 -33.88 -36.24
C ALA A 2 -6.71 -34.19 -34.73
N LEU A 3 -5.52 -34.00 -34.16
CA LEU A 3 -5.33 -34.02 -32.71
C LEU A 3 -5.96 -32.74 -32.14
N CYS A 4 -7.14 -32.87 -31.52
CA CYS A 4 -7.65 -31.86 -30.59
C CYS A 4 -6.76 -31.86 -29.34
N LEU A 5 -5.84 -30.91 -29.25
CA LEU A 5 -5.18 -30.58 -27.99
C LEU A 5 -6.22 -29.94 -27.07
N CYS A 6 -6.77 -30.71 -26.14
CA CYS A 6 -7.51 -30.16 -25.01
C CYS A 6 -6.50 -29.44 -24.12
N ALA A 7 -6.43 -28.11 -24.20
CA ALA A 7 -5.68 -27.34 -23.22
C ALA A 7 -6.28 -27.59 -21.82
N PRO A 8 -5.47 -27.69 -20.76
CA PRO A 8 -6.00 -27.81 -19.41
C PRO A 8 -6.79 -26.53 -19.09
N ALA A 9 -8.10 -26.66 -18.89
CA ALA A 9 -8.88 -25.58 -18.31
C ALA A 9 -8.46 -25.48 -16.84
N ALA A 10 -7.78 -24.40 -16.45
CA ALA A 10 -7.55 -24.10 -15.05
C ALA A 10 -8.93 -23.97 -14.38
N ALA A 11 -9.14 -24.69 -13.27
CA ALA A 11 -10.35 -24.53 -12.50
C ALA A 11 -10.44 -23.08 -12.02
N GLN A 12 -11.53 -22.41 -12.38
CA GLN A 12 -11.85 -21.07 -11.91
C GLN A 12 -13.05 -21.15 -10.99
N ILE A 13 -12.91 -20.57 -9.80
CA ILE A 13 -13.96 -20.45 -8.80
C ILE A 13 -14.49 -19.03 -8.87
N VAL A 14 -15.75 -18.89 -9.23
CA VAL A 14 -16.40 -17.58 -9.37
C VAL A 14 -17.43 -17.42 -8.25
N ILE A 15 -17.30 -16.35 -7.47
CA ILE A 15 -18.29 -15.95 -6.47
C ILE A 15 -19.04 -14.77 -7.08
N PRO A 16 -20.23 -14.97 -7.67
CA PRO A 16 -20.94 -13.92 -8.38
C PRO A 16 -21.45 -12.82 -7.41
N PRO A 17 -21.84 -11.65 -7.93
CA PRO A 17 -22.48 -10.62 -7.11
C PRO A 17 -23.70 -11.18 -6.36
N GLY A 18 -23.81 -10.88 -5.07
CA GLY A 18 -24.87 -11.37 -4.20
C GLY A 18 -24.63 -12.77 -3.60
N ALA A 19 -23.61 -13.51 -4.06
CA ALA A 19 -23.14 -14.71 -3.38
C ALA A 19 -22.14 -14.35 -2.27
N SER A 20 -21.98 -15.27 -1.30
CA SER A 20 -20.96 -15.17 -0.26
C SER A 20 -20.05 -16.39 -0.24
N LEU A 21 -18.78 -16.15 0.09
CA LEU A 21 -17.84 -17.17 0.51
C LEU A 21 -17.51 -16.95 1.98
N ASP A 22 -17.80 -17.94 2.80
CA ASP A 22 -17.64 -17.86 4.25
C ASP A 22 -16.48 -18.74 4.70
N ALA A 23 -15.48 -18.11 5.31
CA ALA A 23 -14.37 -18.78 6.00
C ALA A 23 -14.46 -18.43 7.49
N PRO A 24 -15.31 -19.14 8.28
CA PRO A 24 -15.53 -18.84 9.69
C PRO A 24 -14.27 -19.03 10.54
N SER A 25 -14.28 -18.50 11.76
CA SER A 25 -13.13 -18.62 12.67
C SER A 25 -12.75 -20.07 12.96
N GLY A 26 -11.44 -20.34 12.96
CA GLY A 26 -10.90 -21.68 13.12
C GLY A 26 -11.02 -22.59 11.89
N SER A 27 -11.61 -22.11 10.78
CA SER A 27 -11.66 -22.87 9.52
C SER A 27 -10.53 -22.50 8.56
N ILE A 28 -10.23 -23.43 7.66
CA ILE A 28 -9.39 -23.21 6.48
C ILE A 28 -10.23 -23.58 5.26
N VAL A 29 -10.46 -22.62 4.39
CA VAL A 29 -11.03 -22.82 3.06
C VAL A 29 -9.86 -22.82 2.09
N ASP A 30 -9.46 -24.00 1.62
CA ASP A 30 -8.37 -24.14 0.65
C ASP A 30 -8.92 -24.43 -0.75
N LEU A 31 -8.59 -23.55 -1.68
CA LEU A 31 -8.96 -23.62 -3.09
C LEU A 31 -7.78 -24.09 -3.96
N SER A 32 -6.64 -24.39 -3.32
CA SER A 32 -5.42 -24.92 -3.93
C SER A 32 -5.04 -24.11 -5.18
N CYS A 33 -4.63 -24.75 -6.27
CA CYS A 33 -4.19 -24.06 -7.49
C CYS A 33 -5.34 -23.47 -8.36
N SER A 34 -6.57 -23.40 -7.85
CA SER A 34 -7.70 -22.85 -8.61
C SER A 34 -7.64 -21.33 -8.60
N THR A 35 -7.90 -20.70 -9.75
CA THR A 35 -8.04 -19.24 -9.81
C THR A 35 -9.36 -18.83 -9.19
N VAL A 36 -9.42 -17.66 -8.55
CA VAL A 36 -10.62 -17.17 -7.88
C VAL A 36 -11.01 -15.81 -8.43
N ASP A 37 -12.28 -15.67 -8.81
CA ASP A 37 -12.92 -14.42 -9.21
C ASP A 37 -14.01 -14.05 -8.20
N MET A 38 -13.68 -13.10 -7.32
CA MET A 38 -14.52 -12.64 -6.21
C MET A 38 -15.32 -11.42 -6.64
N GLN A 39 -16.59 -11.60 -6.98
CA GLN A 39 -17.51 -10.51 -7.33
C GLN A 39 -18.54 -10.22 -6.23
N GLY A 40 -18.74 -11.18 -5.31
CA GLY A 40 -19.64 -11.10 -4.17
C GLY A 40 -18.92 -10.78 -2.85
N THR A 41 -19.45 -11.32 -1.74
CA THR A 41 -18.94 -11.04 -0.39
C THR A 41 -18.00 -12.15 0.10
N LEU A 42 -16.83 -11.78 0.61
CA LEU A 42 -15.93 -12.66 1.35
C LEU A 42 -16.09 -12.40 2.85
N ASN A 43 -16.79 -13.29 3.57
CA ASN A 43 -16.85 -13.22 5.03
C ASN A 43 -15.71 -14.05 5.64
N ILE A 44 -14.70 -13.38 6.18
CA ILE A 44 -13.51 -14.04 6.70
C ILE A 44 -13.32 -13.81 8.21
N GLY A 45 -13.22 -14.93 8.94
CA GLY A 45 -12.75 -14.99 10.33
C GLY A 45 -11.74 -16.11 10.58
N GLY A 46 -11.56 -17.02 9.60
CA GLY A 46 -10.53 -18.06 9.55
C GLY A 46 -9.51 -17.77 8.45
N THR A 47 -9.10 -18.80 7.71
CA THR A 47 -8.15 -18.66 6.59
C THR A 47 -8.81 -19.01 5.26
N LEU A 48 -8.70 -18.11 4.28
CA LEU A 48 -8.90 -18.42 2.87
C LEU A 48 -7.51 -18.64 2.25
N SER A 49 -7.29 -19.82 1.68
CA SER A 49 -6.06 -20.21 1.01
C SER A 49 -6.33 -20.42 -0.48
N VAL A 50 -5.59 -19.71 -1.32
CA VAL A 50 -5.60 -19.86 -2.77
C VAL A 50 -4.14 -19.90 -3.20
N ASP A 51 -3.68 -20.97 -3.83
CA ASP A 51 -2.29 -21.10 -4.33
C ASP A 51 -2.14 -20.56 -5.77
N SER A 52 -3.14 -19.84 -6.27
CA SER A 52 -3.21 -19.29 -7.63
C SER A 52 -3.69 -17.82 -7.61
N ASP A 53 -4.10 -17.31 -8.77
CA ASP A 53 -4.57 -15.93 -8.94
C ASP A 53 -5.89 -15.67 -8.21
N VAL A 54 -5.99 -14.50 -7.57
CA VAL A 54 -7.22 -13.98 -6.98
C VAL A 54 -7.54 -12.62 -7.57
N THR A 55 -8.73 -12.50 -8.14
CA THR A 55 -9.28 -11.24 -8.63
C THR A 55 -10.46 -10.83 -7.77
N PHE A 56 -10.50 -9.55 -7.38
CA PHE A 56 -11.63 -8.91 -6.76
C PHE A 56 -12.31 -7.96 -7.75
N GLY A 57 -13.59 -8.20 -8.01
CA GLY A 57 -14.42 -7.32 -8.80
C GLY A 57 -14.69 -5.97 -8.16
N SER A 58 -15.31 -5.08 -8.93
CA SER A 58 -15.72 -3.77 -8.42
C SER A 58 -16.84 -3.82 -7.38
N SER A 59 -17.61 -4.92 -7.33
CA SER A 59 -18.66 -5.15 -6.35
C SER A 59 -18.22 -6.02 -5.17
N ALA A 60 -16.96 -6.46 -5.15
CA ALA A 60 -16.48 -7.37 -4.14
C ALA A 60 -16.39 -6.67 -2.78
N ILE A 61 -16.81 -7.38 -1.74
CA ILE A 61 -16.77 -6.88 -0.36
C ILE A 61 -16.00 -7.89 0.47
N VAL A 62 -14.99 -7.44 1.22
CA VAL A 62 -14.35 -8.25 2.25
C VAL A 62 -14.90 -7.82 3.60
N SER A 63 -15.53 -8.77 4.29
CA SER A 63 -16.17 -8.59 5.59
C SER A 63 -15.62 -9.58 6.59
N GLY A 64 -15.86 -9.32 7.88
CA GLY A 64 -15.24 -10.08 8.96
C GLY A 64 -13.92 -9.47 9.42
N SER A 65 -13.31 -10.08 10.43
CA SER A 65 -12.15 -9.55 11.12
C SER A 65 -11.23 -10.66 11.62
N ASN A 66 -9.94 -10.35 11.72
CA ASN A 66 -8.89 -11.27 12.17
C ASN A 66 -8.72 -12.52 11.29
N GLY A 67 -9.21 -12.49 10.06
CA GLY A 67 -9.03 -13.53 9.07
C GLY A 67 -7.71 -13.40 8.30
N ILE A 68 -7.32 -14.47 7.62
CA ILE A 68 -6.13 -14.52 6.76
C ILE A 68 -6.55 -14.84 5.32
N ILE A 69 -6.30 -13.90 4.40
CA ILE A 69 -6.44 -14.14 2.95
C ILE A 69 -5.05 -14.46 2.42
N SER A 70 -4.81 -15.71 2.07
CA SER A 70 -3.50 -16.17 1.64
C SER A 70 -3.52 -16.54 0.16
N VAL A 71 -2.69 -15.84 -0.63
CA VAL A 71 -2.67 -15.89 -2.10
C VAL A 71 -1.29 -16.34 -2.59
N GLY A 72 -1.25 -17.41 -3.39
CA GLY A 72 -0.04 -17.97 -4.00
C GLY A 72 0.19 -17.52 -5.43
N GLY A 73 -0.63 -16.61 -5.95
CA GLY A 73 -0.52 -16.06 -7.31
C GLY A 73 -0.56 -14.54 -7.37
N ASN A 74 -1.14 -14.01 -8.44
CA ASN A 74 -1.41 -12.59 -8.58
C ASN A 74 -2.63 -12.19 -7.75
N LEU A 75 -2.63 -10.95 -7.28
CA LEU A 75 -3.73 -10.33 -6.58
C LEU A 75 -4.14 -9.07 -7.35
N SER A 76 -5.34 -9.07 -7.89
CA SER A 76 -5.87 -7.94 -8.67
C SER A 76 -7.21 -7.46 -8.17
N ALA A 77 -7.44 -6.15 -8.24
CA ALA A 77 -8.75 -5.55 -7.98
C ALA A 77 -9.16 -4.62 -9.12
N THR A 78 -10.40 -4.77 -9.60
CA THR A 78 -10.98 -3.88 -10.62
C THR A 78 -11.69 -2.67 -10.01
N GLY A 79 -11.98 -2.70 -8.70
CA GLY A 79 -12.48 -1.57 -7.92
C GLY A 79 -11.67 -1.38 -6.63
N PRO A 80 -12.00 -0.38 -5.79
CA PRO A 80 -11.37 -0.22 -4.49
C PRO A 80 -11.76 -1.38 -3.56
N ILE A 81 -10.76 -2.06 -3.00
CA ILE A 81 -10.97 -3.13 -2.02
C ILE A 81 -10.35 -2.75 -0.69
N ASP A 82 -11.18 -2.72 0.35
CA ASP A 82 -10.73 -2.65 1.73
C ASP A 82 -10.84 -4.03 2.36
N THR A 83 -9.72 -4.55 2.85
CA THR A 83 -9.69 -5.86 3.50
C THR A 83 -10.10 -5.80 4.97
N GLY A 84 -10.43 -4.63 5.51
CA GLY A 84 -10.74 -4.43 6.92
C GLY A 84 -9.60 -4.89 7.81
N ASN A 85 -9.93 -5.38 9.01
CA ASN A 85 -8.95 -5.85 10.00
C ASN A 85 -8.33 -7.23 9.70
N ASN A 86 -8.29 -7.63 8.43
CA ASN A 86 -7.76 -8.92 8.01
C ASN A 86 -6.29 -8.80 7.58
N THR A 87 -5.61 -9.94 7.59
CA THR A 87 -4.23 -10.04 7.13
C THR A 87 -4.22 -10.67 5.74
N VAL A 88 -3.60 -9.98 4.78
CA VAL A 88 -3.38 -10.54 3.45
C VAL A 88 -1.95 -11.02 3.34
N VAL A 89 -1.78 -12.27 2.91
CA VAL A 89 -0.48 -12.91 2.78
C VAL A 89 -0.29 -13.34 1.34
N LEU A 90 0.63 -12.73 0.62
CA LEU A 90 1.09 -13.27 -0.65
C LEU A 90 2.27 -14.21 -0.37
N ARG A 91 2.17 -15.45 -0.86
CA ARG A 91 3.12 -16.52 -0.59
C ARG A 91 3.57 -17.24 -1.87
N ASP A 92 4.48 -18.21 -1.72
CA ASP A 92 4.74 -19.19 -2.78
C ASP A 92 3.46 -19.98 -3.09
N GLY A 93 3.18 -20.22 -4.37
CA GLY A 93 2.00 -20.95 -4.80
C GLY A 93 2.28 -21.81 -6.02
N CYS A 94 1.23 -22.25 -6.70
CA CYS A 94 1.31 -23.14 -7.85
C CYS A 94 1.76 -22.42 -9.14
N ILE A 95 1.71 -21.09 -9.16
CA ILE A 95 2.05 -20.30 -10.35
C ILE A 95 3.39 -19.61 -10.14
N GLY A 96 4.36 -19.89 -11.02
CA GLY A 96 5.62 -19.15 -11.21
C GLY A 96 6.39 -18.69 -9.97
N ASN A 97 7.42 -17.84 -10.19
CA ASN A 97 8.15 -17.16 -9.12
C ASN A 97 7.90 -15.64 -9.18
N THR A 98 6.73 -15.24 -9.68
CA THR A 98 6.33 -13.84 -9.76
C THR A 98 4.87 -13.70 -9.34
N SER A 99 4.58 -12.68 -8.54
CA SER A 99 3.23 -12.28 -8.17
C SER A 99 3.06 -10.80 -8.43
N GLN A 100 1.97 -10.42 -9.06
CA GLN A 100 1.61 -9.03 -9.28
C GLN A 100 0.49 -8.60 -8.31
N ILE A 101 0.64 -7.43 -7.71
CA ILE A 101 -0.43 -6.77 -6.94
C ILE A 101 -0.90 -5.56 -7.74
N SER A 102 -2.13 -5.59 -8.27
CA SER A 102 -2.64 -4.54 -9.17
C SER A 102 -4.03 -4.06 -8.76
N GLY A 103 -4.30 -2.77 -8.97
CA GLY A 103 -5.56 -2.14 -8.56
C GLY A 103 -5.42 -1.28 -7.31
N ASN A 104 -6.54 -1.05 -6.63
CA ASN A 104 -6.60 -0.23 -5.42
C ASN A 104 -6.94 -1.10 -4.21
N PHE A 105 -6.01 -1.19 -3.27
CA PHE A 105 -6.16 -1.98 -2.05
C PHE A 105 -5.86 -1.17 -0.80
N VAL A 106 -6.69 -1.37 0.21
CA VAL A 106 -6.44 -0.94 1.58
C VAL A 106 -6.30 -2.20 2.43
N PHE A 107 -5.11 -2.39 3.00
CA PHE A 107 -4.76 -3.52 3.85
C PHE A 107 -4.59 -3.06 5.29
N GLN A 108 -5.12 -3.82 6.25
CA GLN A 108 -4.71 -3.65 7.64
C GLN A 108 -3.32 -4.23 7.86
N ASN A 109 -3.07 -5.47 7.43
CA ASN A 109 -1.75 -6.07 7.44
C ASN A 109 -1.48 -6.75 6.09
N LEU A 110 -0.32 -6.48 5.50
CA LEU A 110 0.13 -7.09 4.25
C LEU A 110 1.47 -7.80 4.48
N THR A 111 1.49 -9.09 4.22
CA THR A 111 2.70 -9.92 4.30
C THR A 111 3.04 -10.43 2.90
N LEU A 112 4.22 -10.08 2.41
CA LEU A 112 4.82 -10.66 1.22
C LEU A 112 5.88 -11.63 1.68
N SER A 113 5.64 -12.92 1.51
CA SER A 113 6.51 -14.00 1.99
C SER A 113 6.91 -14.93 0.86
N SER A 114 8.17 -15.35 0.81
CA SER A 114 8.58 -16.42 -0.10
C SER A 114 9.84 -17.12 0.41
N THR A 115 9.86 -18.43 0.25
CA THR A 115 11.01 -19.29 0.51
C THR A 115 11.86 -19.52 -0.74
N THR A 116 11.30 -19.24 -1.93
CA THR A 116 11.95 -19.46 -3.22
C THR A 116 12.63 -18.20 -3.79
N GLY A 117 12.42 -17.03 -3.17
CA GLY A 117 12.96 -15.75 -3.66
C GLY A 117 12.04 -15.08 -4.68
N ARG A 118 10.72 -15.18 -4.48
CA ARG A 118 9.69 -14.67 -5.38
C ARG A 118 9.83 -13.16 -5.65
N THR A 119 9.51 -12.76 -6.88
CA THR A 119 9.43 -11.35 -7.26
C THR A 119 7.98 -10.85 -7.15
N PHE A 120 7.77 -9.85 -6.30
CA PHE A 120 6.51 -9.13 -6.15
C PHE A 120 6.54 -7.87 -7.02
N VAL A 121 5.63 -7.80 -7.99
CA VAL A 121 5.52 -6.72 -8.96
C VAL A 121 4.34 -5.82 -8.60
N ILE A 122 4.60 -4.53 -8.48
CA ILE A 122 3.55 -3.51 -8.31
C ILE A 122 3.57 -2.62 -9.54
N PRO A 123 2.56 -2.64 -10.42
CA PRO A 123 2.51 -1.72 -11.55
C PRO A 123 2.35 -0.28 -11.10
N ALA A 124 2.98 0.64 -11.84
CA ALA A 124 2.77 2.07 -11.66
C ALA A 124 1.28 2.40 -11.83
N GLY A 125 0.72 3.16 -10.88
CA GLY A 125 -0.71 3.47 -10.82
C GLY A 125 -1.54 2.55 -9.91
N ALA A 126 -0.96 1.45 -9.40
CA ALA A 126 -1.58 0.74 -8.29
C ALA A 126 -1.56 1.62 -7.03
N ASN A 127 -2.69 1.67 -6.33
CA ASN A 127 -2.82 2.41 -5.07
C ASN A 127 -2.89 1.38 -3.94
N ILE A 128 -1.78 1.16 -3.26
CA ILE A 128 -1.72 0.23 -2.12
C ILE A 128 -1.56 1.05 -0.86
N THR A 129 -2.47 0.89 0.09
CA THR A 129 -2.37 1.51 1.42
C THR A 129 -2.29 0.43 2.49
N VAL A 130 -1.29 0.48 3.36
CA VAL A 130 -1.13 -0.44 4.48
C VAL A 130 -1.26 0.35 5.78
N LEU A 131 -2.33 0.08 6.54
CA LEU A 131 -2.67 0.82 7.76
C LEU A 131 -1.94 0.32 9.01
N GLY A 132 -1.55 -0.95 9.04
CA GLY A 132 -0.88 -1.61 10.17
C GLY A 132 0.52 -2.06 9.79
N THR A 133 0.72 -3.34 9.55
CA THR A 133 2.06 -3.89 9.30
C THR A 133 2.25 -4.30 7.84
N LEU A 134 3.33 -3.81 7.23
CA LEU A 134 3.88 -4.34 5.99
C LEU A 134 5.06 -5.24 6.31
N THR A 135 4.94 -6.54 6.05
CA THR A 135 6.02 -7.51 6.26
C THR A 135 6.55 -8.01 4.94
N LEU A 136 7.86 -7.89 4.74
CA LEU A 136 8.59 -8.40 3.59
C LEU A 136 9.54 -9.51 4.09
N GLN A 137 9.25 -10.76 3.76
CA GLN A 137 9.97 -11.92 4.30
C GLN A 137 10.47 -12.85 3.19
N GLY A 138 11.78 -13.00 3.09
CA GLY A 138 12.45 -14.03 2.28
C GLY A 138 13.13 -15.11 3.13
N ALA A 139 13.66 -16.13 2.48
CA ALA A 139 14.56 -17.10 3.12
C ALA A 139 16.04 -16.67 2.99
N PRO A 140 16.93 -17.11 3.89
CA PRO A 140 18.36 -16.81 3.79
C PRO A 140 18.94 -17.25 2.44
N GLY A 141 19.55 -16.33 1.70
CA GLY A 141 20.09 -16.57 0.35
C GLY A 141 19.05 -16.50 -0.78
N GLN A 142 17.76 -16.51 -0.45
CA GLN A 142 16.64 -16.41 -1.39
C GLN A 142 15.81 -15.16 -1.07
N ASN A 143 16.41 -13.99 -1.31
CA ASN A 143 15.77 -12.72 -1.00
C ASN A 143 14.55 -12.48 -1.89
N ILE A 144 13.45 -12.03 -1.32
CA ILE A 144 12.31 -11.56 -2.12
C ILE A 144 12.65 -10.26 -2.82
N GLN A 145 12.15 -10.08 -4.03
CA GLN A 145 12.34 -8.86 -4.80
C GLN A 145 11.02 -8.10 -4.88
N LEU A 146 11.02 -6.82 -4.49
CA LEU A 146 9.89 -5.93 -4.68
C LEU A 146 10.23 -4.95 -5.81
N VAL A 147 9.51 -5.02 -6.92
CA VAL A 147 9.80 -4.26 -8.14
C VAL A 147 8.58 -3.51 -8.65
N SER A 148 8.82 -2.38 -9.30
CA SER A 148 7.78 -1.67 -10.06
C SER A 148 7.74 -2.17 -11.50
N SER A 149 6.57 -2.14 -12.13
CA SER A 149 6.42 -2.35 -13.58
C SER A 149 5.81 -1.15 -14.28
N GLY A 150 6.07 -0.99 -15.59
CA GLY A 150 5.51 0.09 -16.40
C GLY A 150 6.33 1.39 -16.42
N GLY A 151 7.60 1.37 -15.98
CA GLY A 151 8.53 2.51 -16.10
C GLY A 151 8.30 3.66 -15.11
N GLY A 152 7.23 3.60 -14.30
CA GLY A 152 6.94 4.56 -13.23
C GLY A 152 7.29 4.03 -11.83
N THR A 153 7.21 4.91 -10.83
CA THR A 153 7.41 4.53 -9.43
C THR A 153 6.11 3.95 -8.84
N ALA A 154 6.19 2.77 -8.25
CA ALA A 154 5.11 2.19 -7.48
C ALA A 154 5.14 2.75 -6.04
N VAL A 155 4.01 3.18 -5.52
CA VAL A 155 3.92 3.76 -4.18
C VAL A 155 3.06 2.87 -3.28
N ILE A 156 3.63 2.45 -2.15
CA ILE A 156 2.91 1.81 -1.04
C ILE A 156 2.73 2.87 0.04
N ASN A 157 1.51 3.37 0.19
CA ASN A 157 1.14 4.32 1.23
C ASN A 157 1.08 3.60 2.57
N LEU A 158 1.64 4.21 3.60
CA LEU A 158 1.61 3.71 4.97
C LEU A 158 0.66 4.58 5.80
N GLY A 159 -0.21 3.95 6.57
CA GLY A 159 -1.08 4.64 7.51
C GLY A 159 -0.31 5.23 8.69
N PRO A 160 -0.94 6.12 9.48
CA PRO A 160 -0.34 6.65 10.70
C PRO A 160 0.00 5.51 11.68
N GLY A 161 1.27 5.39 12.05
CA GLY A 161 1.74 4.32 12.94
C GLY A 161 1.92 2.95 12.28
N ALA A 162 1.80 2.87 10.95
CA ALA A 162 2.11 1.65 10.22
C ALA A 162 3.59 1.31 10.33
N THR A 163 3.89 0.02 10.45
CA THR A 163 5.26 -0.49 10.61
C THR A 163 5.68 -1.29 9.39
N VAL A 164 6.98 -1.27 9.09
CA VAL A 164 7.55 -2.02 7.97
C VAL A 164 8.64 -2.93 8.51
N THR A 165 8.45 -4.24 8.34
CA THR A 165 9.43 -5.27 8.70
C THR A 165 10.01 -5.86 7.42
N ARG A 166 11.33 -5.95 7.34
CA ARG A 166 12.05 -6.47 6.16
C ARG A 166 13.11 -7.46 6.59
N ASP A 167 12.94 -8.71 6.17
CA ASP A 167 13.83 -9.81 6.46
C ASP A 167 14.13 -10.56 5.16
N ASN A 168 15.38 -10.55 4.70
CA ASN A 168 15.78 -11.10 3.39
C ASN A 168 14.93 -10.54 2.23
N ALA A 169 14.77 -9.22 2.18
CA ALA A 169 14.01 -8.54 1.13
C ALA A 169 14.85 -7.47 0.44
N THR A 170 14.73 -7.40 -0.88
CA THR A 170 15.35 -6.38 -1.72
C THR A 170 14.25 -5.54 -2.36
N VAL A 171 14.24 -4.23 -2.07
CA VAL A 171 13.31 -3.28 -2.66
C VAL A 171 14.03 -2.54 -3.77
N ASN A 172 13.53 -2.64 -4.99
CA ASN A 172 14.09 -1.95 -6.14
C ASN A 172 13.80 -0.43 -6.05
N GLY A 173 14.69 0.41 -6.59
CA GLY A 173 14.55 1.87 -6.56
C GLY A 173 13.29 2.42 -7.23
N GLY A 174 12.62 1.62 -8.07
CA GLY A 174 11.30 1.93 -8.62
C GLY A 174 10.14 1.82 -7.63
N VAL A 175 10.34 1.38 -6.39
CA VAL A 175 9.28 1.22 -5.38
C VAL A 175 9.51 2.14 -4.19
N GLN A 176 8.53 2.96 -3.87
CA GLN A 176 8.50 3.81 -2.68
C GLN A 176 7.58 3.20 -1.63
N ILE A 177 8.11 3.00 -0.42
CA ILE A 177 7.36 2.50 0.75
C ILE A 177 7.26 3.63 1.77
N GLY A 178 6.03 3.95 2.17
CA GLY A 178 5.72 5.21 2.80
C GLY A 178 5.61 6.25 1.69
N GLY A 179 4.40 6.77 1.47
CA GLY A 179 4.21 7.87 0.52
C GLY A 179 5.17 9.01 0.85
N ALA A 180 5.53 9.81 -0.16
CA ALA A 180 6.20 11.08 0.08
C ALA A 180 5.45 11.81 1.20
N ALA A 181 6.15 12.16 2.28
CA ALA A 181 5.56 12.89 3.40
C ALA A 181 4.68 13.99 2.82
N ALA A 182 3.39 14.00 3.17
CA ALA A 182 2.51 15.10 2.81
C ALA A 182 3.30 16.38 3.11
N ALA A 183 3.50 17.23 2.09
CA ALA A 183 4.20 18.48 2.28
C ALA A 183 3.61 19.09 3.53
N THR A 184 4.40 19.19 4.60
CA THR A 184 3.94 19.86 5.80
C THR A 184 3.66 21.25 5.29
N ASN A 185 2.37 21.61 5.25
CA ASN A 185 1.97 22.98 5.04
C ASN A 185 2.61 23.71 6.21
N ILE A 186 3.82 24.22 6.02
CA ILE A 186 4.38 25.24 6.88
C ILE A 186 3.29 26.29 6.83
N PRO A 187 2.63 26.63 7.96
CA PRO A 187 1.70 27.74 7.96
C PRO A 187 2.55 28.96 7.62
N THR A 188 2.67 29.27 6.33
CA THR A 188 3.09 30.57 5.87
C THR A 188 2.05 31.48 6.47
N LEU A 189 2.48 32.33 7.41
CA LEU A 189 1.65 33.40 7.94
C LEU A 189 0.86 33.97 6.76
N SER A 190 -0.47 34.07 6.88
CA SER A 190 -1.30 34.59 5.79
C SER A 190 -0.73 35.93 5.32
N GLU A 191 -1.05 36.32 4.09
CA GLU A 191 -0.58 37.59 3.51
C GLU A 191 -0.80 38.78 4.47
N TYR A 192 -1.89 38.73 5.25
CA TYR A 192 -2.19 39.65 6.35
C TYR A 192 -1.25 39.55 7.57
N GLY A 193 -0.82 38.35 7.94
CA GLY A 193 0.16 38.11 9.02
C GLY A 193 1.55 38.69 8.70
N LEU A 194 1.99 38.57 7.44
CA LEU A 194 3.21 39.23 6.97
C LEU A 194 3.05 40.76 6.95
N MET A 195 1.89 41.26 6.50
CA MET A 195 1.61 42.70 6.49
C MET A 195 1.61 43.30 7.91
N LEU A 196 1.06 42.57 8.88
CA LEU A 196 1.03 42.99 10.29
C LEU A 196 2.43 43.01 10.91
N MET A 197 3.27 42.01 10.63
CA MET A 197 4.67 42.00 11.09
C MET A 197 5.49 43.12 10.45
N ALA A 198 5.31 43.38 9.15
CA ALA A 198 5.96 44.51 8.49
C ALA A 198 5.54 45.86 9.11
N LEU A 199 4.25 46.00 9.44
CA LEU A 199 3.73 47.21 10.10
C LEU A 199 4.26 47.37 11.53
N LEU A 200 4.32 46.28 12.30
CA LEU A 200 4.88 46.28 13.66
C LEU A 200 6.37 46.61 13.67
N MET A 201 7.13 46.07 12.71
CA MET A 201 8.55 46.39 12.56
C MET A 201 8.76 47.85 12.14
N GLY A 202 7.90 48.38 11.26
CA GLY A 202 7.92 49.81 10.91
C GLY A 202 7.61 50.73 12.10
N LEU A 203 6.61 50.38 12.91
CA LEU A 203 6.27 51.11 14.14
C LEU A 203 7.40 51.03 15.19
N ALA A 204 8.01 49.86 15.37
CA ALA A 204 9.13 49.68 16.29
C ALA A 204 10.35 50.50 15.86
N ALA A 205 10.66 50.56 14.56
CA ALA A 205 11.74 51.39 14.02
C ALA A 205 11.48 52.89 14.27
N LEU A 206 10.26 53.36 14.06
CA LEU A 206 9.86 54.74 14.35
C LEU A 206 9.94 55.07 15.84
N TRP A 207 9.57 54.12 16.71
CA TRP A 207 9.72 54.28 18.16
C TRP A 207 11.18 54.33 18.60
N HIS A 208 12.05 53.51 18.00
CA HIS A 208 13.48 53.54 18.28
C HIS A 208 14.14 54.83 17.82
N GLN A 209 13.79 55.34 16.64
CA GLN A 209 14.31 56.62 16.13
C GLN A 209 13.86 57.80 16.99
N ARG A 210 12.62 57.79 17.49
CA ARG A 210 12.13 58.82 18.42
C ARG A 210 12.74 58.73 19.82
N ARG A 211 13.25 57.56 20.20
CA ARG A 211 13.97 57.31 21.47
C ARG A 211 15.49 57.46 21.35
N ALA A 212 16.01 57.96 20.23
CA ALA A 212 17.38 58.46 20.15
C ALA A 212 17.36 60.00 20.27
N PRO A 213 17.45 60.58 21.48
CA PRO A 213 17.80 61.99 21.63
C PRO A 213 19.20 62.21 21.04
N GLY A 214 19.36 63.33 20.33
CA GLY A 214 20.49 63.62 19.47
C GLY A 214 21.86 63.33 20.08
N ALA A 215 22.65 62.55 19.36
CA ALA A 215 24.10 62.59 19.49
C ALA A 215 24.60 63.87 18.82
N THR A 216 24.90 64.84 19.67
CA THR A 216 25.58 66.11 19.39
C THR A 216 26.84 65.86 18.55
N GLY A 217 26.77 66.17 17.25
CA GLY A 217 27.92 66.16 16.35
C GLY A 217 28.81 67.38 16.59
N ASN A 218 29.70 67.30 17.58
CA ASN A 218 30.75 68.29 17.83
C ASN A 218 31.91 68.06 16.84
N ARG A 219 31.89 68.72 15.68
CA ARG A 219 32.99 68.68 14.70
C ARG A 219 33.96 69.81 15.03
N ARG A 220 35.06 69.47 15.72
CA ARG A 220 36.23 70.33 15.89
C ARG A 220 36.86 70.66 14.53
N ILE A 221 37.05 71.95 14.26
CA ILE A 221 38.26 72.52 13.67
C ILE A 221 38.55 73.79 14.46
#